data_AF-A0A645HD99-F1
#
_entry.id   AF-A0A645HD99-F1
#
_cell.length_a   1.000
_cell.length_b   1.000
_cell.length_c   1.000
_cell.angle_alpha   90.00
_cell.angle_beta   90.00
_cell.angle_gamma   90.00
#
_symmetry.space_group_name_H-M   'P 1'
#
loop_
_entity.id
_entity.type
_entity.pdbx_description
1 polymer ?
#
loop_
_entity_poly.entity_id
_entity_poly.type
_entity_poly.pdbx_seq_one_letter_code
_entity_poly.pdbx_strand_id
1 'polypeptide(L)'
;MIDSAVGVGTTITATFRYGSVDRPPLGDMPATVMTLVMGSPNVHWKYRHIINGREFLLDTDEIIEALDGDREMLASPDVGLWLRDNIREELAALRG
;
A
#
# COMPACT_ATOMS: atom_id res chain seq x y z
N MET A 1 15.65 -10.81 4.88
CA MET A 1 15.25 -11.75 5.94
C MET A 1 13.87 -12.29 5.58
N ILE A 2 13.64 -13.59 5.76
CA ILE A 2 12.32 -14.21 5.62
C ILE A 2 12.01 -14.86 6.97
N ASP A 3 10.82 -14.59 7.50
CA ASP A 3 10.28 -15.21 8.71
C ASP A 3 8.92 -15.84 8.36
N SER A 4 8.72 -17.13 8.61
CA SER A 4 7.56 -17.87 8.12
C SER A 4 7.20 -19.04 9.01
N ALA A 5 5.90 -19.21 9.25
CA ALA A 5 5.34 -20.36 9.96
C ALA A 5 4.01 -20.80 9.30
N VAL A 6 3.88 -22.10 9.03
CA VAL A 6 2.68 -22.69 8.41
C VAL A 6 1.44 -22.38 9.26
N GLY A 7 0.40 -21.86 8.62
CA GLY A 7 -0.85 -21.48 9.29
C GLY A 7 -0.81 -20.12 10.02
N VAL A 8 0.34 -19.44 10.08
CA VAL A 8 0.47 -18.10 10.69
C VAL A 8 0.69 -17.05 9.60
N GLY A 9 1.67 -17.26 8.72
CA GLY A 9 1.98 -16.33 7.64
C GLY A 9 3.47 -16.25 7.31
N THR A 10 3.84 -15.28 6.47
CA THR A 10 5.23 -15.02 6.07
C THR A 10 5.50 -13.53 6.04
N THR A 11 6.60 -13.10 6.65
CA THR A 11 7.14 -11.74 6.59
C THR A 11 8.43 -11.74 5.79
N ILE A 12 8.52 -10.87 4.79
CA ILE A 12 9.72 -10.67 3.98
C ILE A 12 10.25 -9.26 4.23
N THR A 13 11.54 -9.16 4.54
CA THR A 13 12.24 -7.89 4.71
C THR A 13 13.42 -7.80 3.75
N ALA A 14 13.39 -6.78 2.89
CA ALA A 14 14.50 -6.41 2.01
C ALA A 14 15.02 -5.03 2.40
N THR A 15 16.34 -4.89 2.53
CA THR A 15 17.00 -3.63 2.89
C THR A 15 18.05 -3.29 1.84
N PHE A 16 18.04 -2.05 1.35
CA PHE A 16 18.99 -1.57 0.36
C PHE A 16 19.80 -0.41 0.92
N ARG A 17 21.10 -0.36 0.62
CA ARG A 17 21.96 0.75 1.02
C ARG A 17 21.52 2.03 0.28
N TYR A 18 21.19 3.07 1.02
CA TYR A 18 20.62 4.32 0.48
C TYR A 18 21.47 4.97 -0.62
N GLY A 19 22.79 5.04 -0.42
CA GLY A 19 23.74 5.65 -1.37
C GLY A 19 24.34 4.68 -2.40
N SER A 20 23.76 3.49 -2.60
CA SER A 20 24.25 2.56 -3.62
C SER A 20 23.77 2.97 -5.00
N VAL A 21 24.66 2.96 -6.01
CA VAL A 21 24.31 3.20 -7.42
C VAL A 21 23.32 2.13 -7.91
N ASP A 22 23.45 0.90 -7.43
CA ASP A 22 22.61 -0.23 -7.82
C ASP A 22 21.31 -0.35 -7.01
N ARG A 23 20.94 0.66 -6.22
CA ARG A 23 19.66 0.65 -5.50
C ARG A 23 18.52 0.82 -6.52
N PRO A 24 17.63 -0.19 -6.70
CA PRO A 24 16.51 -0.03 -7.61
C PRO A 24 15.58 1.08 -7.09
N PRO A 25 14.95 1.86 -7.99
CA PRO A 25 13.86 2.73 -7.58
C PRO A 25 12.73 1.88 -6.98
N LEU A 26 11.98 2.46 -6.04
CA LEU A 26 10.83 1.78 -5.41
C LEU A 26 9.74 1.43 -6.43
N GLY A 27 9.65 2.18 -7.54
CA GLY A 27 8.63 2.02 -8.57
C GLY A 27 7.34 2.82 -8.28
N ASP A 28 6.28 2.50 -9.02
CA ASP A 28 4.96 3.12 -8.88
C ASP A 28 4.14 2.40 -7.80
N MET A 29 4.36 2.79 -6.55
CA MET A 29 3.62 2.23 -5.41
C MET A 29 2.13 2.56 -5.44
N PRO A 30 1.66 3.79 -5.79
CA PRO A 30 0.24 4.06 -5.93
C PRO A 30 -0.48 3.08 -6.87
N ALA A 31 0.07 2.86 -8.08
CA ALA A 31 -0.53 1.92 -9.03
C ALA A 31 -0.45 0.46 -8.55
N THR A 32 0.64 0.09 -7.87
CA THR A 32 0.83 -1.25 -7.31
C THR A 32 -0.21 -1.55 -6.22
N VAL A 33 -0.38 -0.66 -5.25
CA VAL A 33 -1.35 -0.82 -4.16
C VAL A 33 -2.78 -0.83 -4.70
N MET A 34 -3.12 0.09 -5.62
CA MET A 34 -4.41 0.08 -6.33
C MET A 34 -4.69 -1.30 -6.96
N THR A 35 -3.71 -1.84 -7.68
CA THR A 35 -3.85 -3.13 -8.38
C THR A 35 -4.07 -4.28 -7.41
N LEU A 36 -3.34 -4.32 -6.28
CA LEU A 36 -3.50 -5.35 -5.25
C LEU A 36 -4.88 -5.29 -4.59
N VAL A 37 -5.33 -4.08 -4.24
CA VAL A 37 -6.63 -3.87 -3.60
C VAL A 37 -7.77 -4.24 -4.55
N MET A 38 -7.75 -3.73 -5.79
CA MET A 38 -8.80 -4.02 -6.78
C MET A 38 -8.81 -5.49 -7.20
N GLY A 39 -7.65 -6.11 -7.38
CA GLY A 39 -7.54 -7.51 -7.80
C GLY A 39 -7.84 -8.51 -6.68
N SER A 40 -7.92 -8.06 -5.44
CA SER A 40 -8.19 -8.89 -4.26
C SER A 40 -8.93 -8.08 -3.19
N PRO A 41 -10.18 -7.62 -3.47
CA PRO A 41 -10.92 -6.71 -2.59
C PRO A 41 -11.20 -7.32 -1.22
N ASN A 42 -11.35 -8.65 -1.17
CA ASN A 42 -11.64 -9.40 0.06
C ASN A 42 -10.42 -9.60 0.97
N VAL A 43 -9.22 -9.23 0.52
CA VAL A 43 -8.02 -9.22 1.38
C VAL A 43 -7.98 -7.91 2.16
N HIS A 44 -7.72 -7.99 3.46
CA HIS A 44 -7.43 -6.83 4.30
C HIS A 44 -6.02 -6.31 3.99
N TRP A 45 -5.95 -5.19 3.30
CA TRP A 45 -4.68 -4.59 2.89
C TRP A 45 -4.35 -3.44 3.82
N LYS A 46 -3.11 -3.47 4.35
CA LYS A 46 -2.49 -2.33 5.00
C LYS A 46 -1.23 -1.93 4.25
N TYR A 47 -1.13 -0.66 3.90
CA TYR A 47 0.06 -0.09 3.29
C TYR A 47 0.60 1.05 4.14
N ARG A 48 1.89 0.98 4.46
CA ARG A 48 2.56 1.92 5.34
C ARG A 48 3.82 2.44 4.66
N HIS A 49 3.93 3.76 4.53
CA HIS A 49 5.06 4.40 3.89
C HIS A 49 5.67 5.45 4.82
N ILE A 50 6.99 5.35 5.06
CA ILE A 50 7.69 6.20 6.02
C ILE A 50 8.87 6.89 5.32
N ILE A 51 8.94 8.22 5.42
CA ILE A 51 10.07 9.05 4.94
C ILE A 51 10.49 9.97 6.08
N ASN A 52 11.74 9.84 6.54
CA ASN A 52 12.34 10.70 7.57
C ASN A 52 11.47 10.87 8.84
N GLY A 53 10.80 9.79 9.26
CA GLY A 53 9.91 9.78 10.43
C GLY A 53 8.48 10.28 10.19
N ARG A 54 8.15 10.80 8.99
CA ARG A 54 6.78 11.08 8.57
C ARG A 54 6.16 9.84 7.95
N GLU A 55 4.88 9.60 8.21
CA GLU A 55 4.19 8.36 7.84
C GLU A 55 2.88 8.64 7.11
N PHE A 56 2.61 7.82 6.11
CA PHE A 56 1.29 7.62 5.51
C PHE A 56 0.86 6.18 5.77
N LEU A 57 -0.39 6.01 6.21
CA LEU A 57 -1.03 4.72 6.44
C LEU A 57 -2.33 4.64 5.65
N LEU A 58 -2.50 3.53 4.95
CA LEU A 58 -3.75 3.14 4.31
C LEU A 58 -4.19 1.80 4.89
N ASP A 59 -5.46 1.73 5.27
CA ASP A 59 -6.13 0.53 5.75
C ASP A 59 -7.46 0.37 4.99
N THR A 60 -7.63 -0.75 4.28
CA THR A 60 -8.86 -0.95 3.48
C THR A 60 -10.11 -1.16 4.33
N ASP A 61 -9.98 -1.58 5.59
CA ASP A 61 -11.14 -1.72 6.47
C ASP A 61 -11.65 -0.35 6.92
N GLU A 62 -10.76 0.61 7.20
CA GLU A 62 -11.13 1.99 7.52
C GLU A 62 -11.84 2.67 6.34
N ILE A 63 -11.41 2.39 5.10
CA ILE A 63 -12.07 2.89 3.89
C ILE A 63 -13.50 2.34 3.78
N ILE A 64 -13.68 1.04 4.00
CA ILE A 64 -15.01 0.40 3.93
C ILE A 64 -15.93 0.93 5.03
N GLU A 65 -15.42 1.08 6.25
CA GLU A 65 -16.17 1.68 7.37
C GLU A 65 -16.60 3.12 7.06
N ALA A 66 -15.69 3.94 6.53
CA ALA A 66 -15.99 5.33 6.17
C ALA A 66 -17.03 5.46 5.03
N LEU A 67 -17.11 4.46 4.16
CA LEU A 67 -18.09 4.41 3.07
C LEU A 67 -19.42 3.77 3.46
N ASP A 68 -19.54 3.20 4.67
CA ASP A 68 -20.66 2.32 5.08
C ASP A 68 -20.96 1.27 3.99
N GLY A 69 -19.88 0.67 3.46
CA GLY A 69 -19.88 -0.05 2.18
C GLY A 69 -19.59 -1.54 2.28
N ASP A 70 -19.61 -2.20 1.12
CA ASP A 70 -19.16 -3.58 0.94
C ASP A 70 -17.73 -3.60 0.36
N ARG A 71 -16.93 -4.62 0.71
CA ARG A 71 -15.57 -4.82 0.17
C ARG A 71 -15.54 -4.87 -1.35
N GLU A 72 -16.57 -5.41 -1.99
CA GLU A 72 -16.64 -5.49 -3.46
C GLU A 72 -16.57 -4.11 -4.14
N MET A 73 -16.89 -3.01 -3.42
CA MET A 73 -16.74 -1.64 -3.93
C MET A 73 -15.27 -1.28 -4.23
N LEU A 74 -14.32 -1.89 -3.52
CA LEU A 74 -12.88 -1.68 -3.75
C LEU A 74 -12.41 -2.16 -5.12
N ALA A 75 -13.16 -3.04 -5.78
CA ALA A 75 -12.88 -3.49 -7.15
C ALA A 75 -13.42 -2.54 -8.22
N SER A 76 -14.21 -1.52 -7.84
CA SER A 76 -14.76 -0.57 -8.81
C SER A 76 -13.67 0.34 -9.39
N PRO A 77 -13.75 0.70 -10.70
CA PRO A 77 -12.79 1.61 -11.31
C PRO A 77 -12.69 2.96 -10.59
N ASP A 78 -13.82 3.50 -10.13
CA ASP A 78 -13.87 4.82 -9.48
C ASP A 78 -13.13 4.81 -8.13
N VAL A 79 -13.38 3.79 -7.29
CA VAL A 79 -12.66 3.63 -6.02
C VAL A 79 -11.18 3.36 -6.27
N GLY A 80 -10.84 2.54 -7.27
CA GLY A 80 -9.46 2.28 -7.64
C GLY A 80 -8.69 3.53 -8.09
N LEU A 81 -9.31 4.36 -8.95
CA LEU A 81 -8.72 5.62 -9.41
C LEU A 81 -8.53 6.59 -8.25
N TRP A 82 -9.54 6.73 -7.40
CA TRP A 82 -9.46 7.54 -6.18
C TRP A 82 -8.33 7.06 -5.26
N LEU A 83 -8.23 5.75 -5.03
CA LEU A 83 -7.21 5.15 -4.17
C LEU A 83 -5.80 5.47 -4.68
N ARG A 84 -5.57 5.28 -5.98
CA ARG A 84 -4.28 5.59 -6.61
C ARG A 84 -3.92 7.06 -6.45
N ASP A 85 -4.87 7.95 -6.73
CA ASP A 85 -4.60 9.38 -6.74
C ASP A 85 -4.41 9.91 -5.31
N ASN A 86 -5.18 9.42 -4.34
CA ASN A 86 -4.98 9.70 -2.92
C ASN A 86 -3.60 9.24 -2.42
N ILE A 87 -3.19 7.98 -2.69
CA ILE A 87 -1.86 7.50 -2.30
C ILE A 87 -0.77 8.38 -2.93
N ARG A 88 -0.93 8.76 -4.21
CA ARG A 88 0.06 9.60 -4.89
C ARG A 88 0.22 10.96 -4.20
N GLU A 89 -0.88 11.61 -3.83
CA GLU A 89 -0.88 12.90 -3.15
C GLU A 89 -0.21 12.81 -1.76
N GLU A 90 -0.59 11.81 -0.97
CA GLU A 90 -0.03 11.59 0.37
C GLU A 90 1.48 11.28 0.33
N LEU A 91 1.92 10.43 -0.61
CA LEU A 91 3.35 10.16 -0.80
C LEU A 91 4.14 11.38 -1.29
N ALA A 92 3.53 12.28 -2.05
CA ALA A 92 4.14 13.54 -2.44
C ALA A 92 4.28 14.48 -1.24
N ALA A 93 3.25 14.57 -0.39
CA ALA A 93 3.27 15.36 0.84
C ALA A 93 4.37 14.90 1.82
N LEU A 94 4.65 13.60 1.90
CA LEU A 94 5.75 13.05 2.72
C LEU A 94 7.15 13.48 2.28
N ARG A 95 7.31 13.97 1.04
CA ARG A 95 8.61 14.44 0.51
C ARG A 95 8.80 15.96 0.62
N GLY A 96 7.71 16.70 0.87
CA GLY A 96 7.71 18.16 1.05
C GLY A 96 8.41 18.64 2.31
#